data_AF-A0A7W4P024-F1
#
_entry.id   AF-A0A7W4P024-F1
#
_cell.length_a   1.000
_cell.length_b   1.000
_cell.length_c   1.000
_cell.angle_alpha   90.00
_cell.angle_beta   90.00
_cell.angle_gamma   90.00
#
_symmetry.space_group_name_H-M   'P 1'
#
loop_
_entity.id
_entity.type
_entity.pdbx_description
1 polymer ?
#
loop_
_entity_poly.entity_id
_entity_poly.type
_entity_poly.pdbx_seq_one_letter_code
_entity_poly.pdbx_strand_id
1 'polypeptide(L)'
;MRVRLSSAILVAASAVLAGCQNKPGLQVAGPPDPFGYMKRSAVCQVSPVKSAGPARKTATMSVRSDDGNCGVLVQQDGERSYASFGVAPAPEHGKAFLYNYNNHTYVMYTPNTAYAGQDHFSVTLIRGPGQPRDTLDVTATVDATGVVVPTPMVMAPTPAPAPAKSTSRAATRRRAKTTHP
;
A
#
# COMPACT_ATOMS: atom_id res chain seq x y z
N MET A 1 -11.19 -42.69 77.76
CA MET A 1 -10.00 -42.25 77.00
C MET A 1 -10.43 -42.12 75.53
N ARG A 2 -10.48 -40.90 74.99
CA ARG A 2 -10.98 -40.58 73.65
C ARG A 2 -9.81 -40.51 72.69
N VAL A 3 -9.83 -41.26 71.58
CA VAL A 3 -8.94 -41.01 70.44
C VAL A 3 -9.80 -40.95 69.17
N ARG A 4 -9.86 -39.76 68.57
CA ARG A 4 -10.54 -39.48 67.31
C ARG A 4 -9.61 -39.93 66.17
N LEU A 5 -10.09 -40.83 65.30
CA LEU A 5 -9.43 -41.15 64.03
C LEU A 5 -9.68 -40.00 63.05
N SER A 6 -8.65 -39.21 62.80
CA SER A 6 -8.68 -38.15 61.79
C SER A 6 -8.47 -38.75 60.40
N SER A 7 -9.46 -38.56 59.54
CA SER A 7 -9.47 -38.88 58.11
C SER A 7 -8.35 -38.15 57.37
N ALA A 8 -7.45 -38.88 56.73
CA ALA A 8 -6.53 -38.33 55.74
C ALA A 8 -7.15 -38.53 54.35
N ILE A 9 -7.66 -37.44 53.78
CA ILE A 9 -8.18 -37.33 52.42
C ILE A 9 -6.97 -37.33 51.48
N LEU A 10 -6.80 -38.39 50.69
CA LEU A 10 -5.87 -38.44 49.56
C LEU A 10 -6.42 -37.60 48.41
N VAL A 11 -5.87 -36.39 48.24
CA VAL A 11 -6.13 -35.55 47.06
C VAL A 11 -5.31 -36.10 45.90
N ALA A 12 -5.97 -36.78 44.97
CA ALA A 12 -5.37 -37.15 43.68
C ALA A 12 -5.22 -35.89 42.82
N ALA A 13 -3.97 -35.41 42.67
CA ALA A 13 -3.63 -34.37 41.71
C ALA A 13 -3.56 -34.98 40.30
N SER A 14 -4.70 -34.98 39.59
CA SER A 14 -4.73 -35.25 38.16
C SER A 14 -4.20 -34.02 37.42
N ALA A 15 -2.91 -34.02 37.08
CA ALA A 15 -2.35 -33.06 36.15
C ALA A 15 -2.92 -33.33 34.75
N VAL A 16 -3.92 -32.55 34.34
CA VAL A 16 -4.44 -32.59 32.97
C VAL A 16 -3.42 -31.87 32.09
N LEU A 17 -2.59 -32.63 31.39
CA LEU A 17 -1.73 -32.12 30.34
C LEU A 17 -2.64 -31.67 29.19
N ALA A 18 -3.00 -30.39 29.17
CA ALA A 18 -3.74 -29.78 28.08
C ALA A 18 -2.86 -29.77 26.83
N GLY A 19 -2.89 -30.87 26.07
CA GLY A 19 -2.30 -30.91 24.75
C GLY A 19 -2.97 -29.85 23.87
N CYS A 20 -2.22 -28.85 23.42
CA CYS A 20 -2.65 -27.98 22.35
C CYS A 20 -2.98 -28.89 21.15
N GLN A 21 -4.28 -29.02 20.82
CA GLN A 21 -4.71 -29.55 19.52
C GLN A 21 -4.32 -28.53 18.44
N ASN A 22 -3.02 -28.48 18.11
CA ASN A 22 -2.59 -27.86 16.87
C ASN A 22 -2.81 -28.91 15.77
N LYS A 23 -4.08 -29.15 15.39
CA LYS A 23 -4.36 -29.85 14.14
C LYS A 23 -3.64 -29.05 13.06
N PRO A 24 -2.68 -29.63 12.33
CA PRO A 24 -2.23 -29.00 11.10
C PRO A 24 -3.47 -28.93 10.23
N GLY A 25 -4.05 -27.74 10.12
CA GLY A 25 -5.13 -27.50 9.19
C GLY A 25 -4.60 -27.93 7.84
N LEU A 26 -5.25 -28.92 7.23
CA LEU A 26 -5.05 -29.24 5.82
C LEU A 26 -5.21 -27.92 5.07
N GLN A 27 -4.08 -27.31 4.70
CA GLN A 27 -4.07 -26.15 3.83
C GLN A 27 -4.58 -26.67 2.51
N VAL A 28 -5.85 -26.41 2.21
CA VAL A 28 -6.46 -26.74 0.93
C VAL A 28 -5.56 -26.07 -0.12
N ALA A 29 -4.84 -26.89 -0.89
CA ALA A 29 -3.80 -26.46 -1.80
C ALA A 29 -4.43 -25.77 -3.02
N GLY A 30 -4.88 -24.53 -2.82
CA GLY A 30 -5.08 -23.59 -3.92
C GLY A 30 -3.74 -23.08 -4.44
N PRO A 31 -3.70 -22.49 -5.65
CA PRO A 31 -2.54 -21.74 -6.10
C PRO A 31 -2.12 -20.72 -5.03
N PRO A 32 -0.81 -20.50 -4.79
CA PRO A 32 -0.36 -19.50 -3.83
C PRO A 32 -0.81 -18.10 -4.27
N ASP A 33 -1.03 -17.20 -3.31
CA ASP A 33 -1.31 -15.79 -3.62
C ASP A 33 -0.13 -15.20 -4.43
N PRO A 34 -0.36 -14.75 -5.67
CA PRO A 34 0.71 -14.20 -6.52
C PRO A 34 1.35 -12.94 -5.95
N PHE A 35 0.75 -12.30 -4.94
CA PHE A 35 1.30 -11.14 -4.23
C PHE A 35 1.46 -11.40 -2.73
N GLY A 36 1.34 -12.64 -2.28
CA GLY A 36 1.51 -13.02 -0.87
C GLY A 36 2.92 -12.76 -0.31
N TYR A 37 3.91 -12.52 -1.18
CA TYR A 37 5.25 -12.10 -0.79
C TYR A 37 5.36 -10.60 -0.47
N MET A 38 4.37 -9.78 -0.83
CA MET A 38 4.38 -8.35 -0.51
C MET A 38 4.21 -8.16 0.99
N LYS A 39 5.09 -7.35 1.58
CA LYS A 39 5.02 -7.04 3.01
C LYS A 39 3.72 -6.29 3.33
N ARG A 40 2.95 -6.78 4.29
CA ARG A 40 1.83 -6.06 4.88
C ARG A 40 2.35 -5.14 5.99
N SER A 41 1.90 -3.90 5.99
CA SER A 41 2.21 -2.95 7.06
C SER A 41 1.74 -3.49 8.42
N ALA A 42 2.56 -3.33 9.45
CA ALA A 42 2.27 -3.76 10.81
C ALA A 42 1.08 -3.01 11.43
N VAL A 43 0.81 -1.78 10.96
CA VAL A 43 -0.34 -0.96 11.38
C VAL A 43 -1.52 -1.06 10.41
N CYS A 44 -1.48 -2.00 9.45
CA CYS A 44 -2.59 -2.24 8.54
C CYS A 44 -3.83 -2.68 9.32
N GLN A 45 -4.81 -1.79 9.40
CA GLN A 45 -6.16 -2.06 9.89
C GLN A 45 -7.15 -1.60 8.84
N VAL A 46 -8.17 -2.40 8.58
CA VAL A 46 -9.16 -2.13 7.53
C VAL A 46 -10.55 -2.25 8.13
N SER A 47 -11.39 -1.24 7.90
CA SER A 47 -12.80 -1.34 8.30
C SER A 47 -13.53 -2.37 7.45
N PRO A 48 -14.58 -3.03 7.96
CA PRO A 48 -15.50 -3.76 7.11
C PRO A 48 -16.00 -2.89 5.96
N VAL A 49 -16.09 -3.45 4.75
CA VAL A 49 -16.68 -2.75 3.60
C VAL A 49 -18.16 -2.52 3.86
N LYS A 50 -18.59 -1.26 3.86
CA LYS A 50 -19.99 -0.88 4.14
C LYS A 50 -20.67 -0.40 2.88
N SER A 51 -21.98 -0.60 2.80
CA SER A 51 -22.82 0.04 1.78
C SER A 51 -22.95 1.53 2.08
N ALA A 52 -22.80 2.37 1.05
CA ALA A 52 -22.95 3.81 1.11
C ALA A 52 -24.03 4.34 0.14
N GLY A 53 -24.88 3.43 -0.37
CA GLY A 53 -25.94 3.73 -1.32
C GLY A 53 -26.05 2.67 -2.42
N PRO A 54 -26.93 2.90 -3.42
CA PRO A 54 -27.03 2.03 -4.58
C PRO A 54 -25.69 1.90 -5.30
N ALA A 55 -25.20 0.66 -5.43
CA ALA A 55 -23.93 0.35 -6.08
C ALA A 55 -22.71 1.12 -5.54
N ARG A 56 -22.77 1.62 -4.29
CA ARG A 56 -21.68 2.37 -3.68
C ARG A 56 -21.28 1.76 -2.35
N LYS A 57 -19.97 1.65 -2.14
CA LYS A 57 -19.36 1.02 -0.98
C LYS A 57 -18.27 1.93 -0.45
N THR A 58 -17.98 1.82 0.84
CA THR A 58 -16.92 2.58 1.50
C THR A 58 -16.08 1.67 2.38
N ALA A 59 -14.77 1.93 2.44
CA ALA A 59 -13.86 1.34 3.41
C ALA A 59 -12.83 2.37 3.88
N THR A 60 -12.35 2.22 5.10
CA THR A 60 -11.22 2.98 5.63
C THR A 60 -10.07 2.05 5.96
N MET A 61 -8.84 2.56 5.90
CA MET A 61 -7.66 1.83 6.36
C MET A 61 -6.68 2.71 7.13
N SER A 62 -5.86 2.12 7.99
CA SER A 62 -4.62 2.70 8.51
C SER A 62 -3.41 1.98 7.92
N VAL A 63 -2.32 2.69 7.62
CA VAL A 63 -1.12 2.10 7.01
C VAL A 63 0.12 2.94 7.32
N ARG A 64 1.29 2.32 7.45
CA ARG A 64 2.57 3.03 7.62
C ARG A 64 3.26 3.22 6.28
N SER A 65 3.84 4.39 6.04
CA SER A 65 4.42 4.76 4.74
C SER A 65 5.76 4.08 4.38
N ASP A 66 6.39 3.37 5.31
CA ASP A 66 7.71 2.72 5.13
C ASP A 66 7.68 1.19 5.36
N ASP A 67 6.50 0.60 5.60
CA ASP A 67 6.37 -0.75 6.16
C ASP A 67 5.63 -1.76 5.26
N GLY A 68 5.31 -1.36 4.03
CA GLY A 68 4.58 -2.19 3.09
C GLY A 68 3.16 -1.69 2.86
N ASN A 69 2.28 -2.59 2.41
CA ASN A 69 0.95 -2.25 1.91
C ASN A 69 -0.17 -2.55 2.91
N CYS A 70 -1.37 -2.05 2.60
CA CYS A 70 -2.61 -2.44 3.28
C CYS A 70 -3.71 -2.72 2.24
N GLY A 71 -4.58 -3.69 2.51
CA GLY A 71 -5.47 -4.27 1.50
C GLY A 71 -6.92 -4.38 1.93
N VAL A 72 -7.85 -3.86 1.12
CA VAL A 72 -9.29 -4.10 1.26
C VAL A 72 -9.68 -5.29 0.41
N LEU A 73 -10.40 -6.26 1.00
CA LEU A 73 -10.98 -7.38 0.26
C LEU A 73 -12.46 -7.09 -0.03
N VAL A 74 -12.86 -7.28 -1.27
CA VAL A 74 -14.23 -7.00 -1.72
C VAL A 74 -14.71 -8.10 -2.67
N GLN A 75 -15.98 -8.47 -2.54
CA GLN A 75 -16.65 -9.48 -3.34
C GLN A 75 -17.99 -8.95 -3.85
N GLN A 76 -18.51 -9.61 -4.88
CA GLN A 76 -19.90 -9.49 -5.28
C GLN A 76 -20.79 -10.29 -4.34
N ASP A 77 -22.10 -10.09 -4.48
CA ASP A 77 -23.09 -10.97 -3.89
C ASP A 77 -22.86 -12.42 -4.38
N GLY A 78 -22.92 -13.40 -3.49
CA GLY A 78 -22.64 -14.81 -3.80
C GLY A 78 -21.15 -15.20 -3.80
N GLU A 79 -20.30 -14.47 -3.05
CA GLU A 79 -18.92 -14.85 -2.73
C GLU A 79 -17.98 -15.02 -3.93
N ARG A 80 -18.14 -14.15 -4.94
CA ARG A 80 -17.31 -14.14 -6.16
C ARG A 80 -16.56 -12.82 -6.34
N SER A 81 -15.42 -12.87 -7.01
CA SER A 81 -14.65 -11.68 -7.36
C SER A 81 -15.34 -10.85 -8.46
N TYR A 82 -14.93 -9.61 -8.62
CA TYR A 82 -15.37 -8.76 -9.74
C TYR A 82 -14.70 -9.21 -11.04
N ALA A 83 -15.42 -9.09 -12.16
CA ALA A 83 -14.93 -9.51 -13.47
C ALA A 83 -13.77 -8.62 -13.94
N SER A 84 -13.83 -7.32 -13.64
CA SER A 84 -12.76 -6.36 -13.86
C SER A 84 -12.91 -5.16 -12.93
N PHE A 85 -11.88 -4.32 -12.88
CA PHE A 85 -11.82 -3.19 -11.98
C PHE A 85 -10.89 -2.10 -12.53
N GLY A 86 -11.01 -0.89 -11.98
CA GLY A 86 -10.13 0.23 -12.29
C GLY A 86 -10.11 1.23 -11.14
N VAL A 87 -9.05 2.04 -11.06
CA VAL A 87 -8.89 3.08 -10.03
C VAL A 87 -9.11 4.44 -10.67
N ALA A 88 -10.11 5.18 -10.19
CA ALA A 88 -10.43 6.53 -10.64
C ALA A 88 -11.36 7.24 -9.61
N PRO A 89 -10.94 8.35 -8.98
CA PRO A 89 -9.59 8.92 -9.04
C PRO A 89 -8.54 8.00 -8.39
N ALA A 90 -7.29 8.14 -8.85
CA ALA A 90 -6.13 7.50 -8.22
C ALA A 90 -5.76 8.21 -6.90
N PRO A 91 -5.11 7.51 -5.96
CA PRO A 91 -4.59 8.15 -4.74
C PRO A 91 -3.55 9.21 -5.08
N GLU A 92 -3.56 10.33 -4.36
CA GLU A 92 -2.62 11.44 -4.56
C GLU A 92 -1.27 11.17 -3.88
N HIS A 93 -1.30 10.42 -2.77
CA HIS A 93 -0.15 10.20 -1.90
C HIS A 93 0.24 8.72 -1.78
N GLY A 94 -0.03 7.95 -2.83
CA GLY A 94 0.38 6.55 -2.90
C GLY A 94 0.07 5.92 -4.25
N LYS A 95 -0.02 4.59 -4.26
CA LYS A 95 -0.45 3.81 -5.42
C LYS A 95 -1.44 2.75 -4.99
N ALA A 96 -2.45 2.53 -5.82
CA ALA A 96 -3.39 1.44 -5.67
C ALA A 96 -3.09 0.34 -6.71
N PHE A 97 -3.10 -0.92 -6.27
CA PHE A 97 -2.90 -2.10 -7.10
C PHE A 97 -4.02 -3.11 -6.81
N LEU A 98 -4.60 -3.69 -7.86
CA LEU A 98 -5.76 -4.56 -7.73
C LEU A 98 -5.53 -5.89 -8.45
N TYR A 99 -5.99 -6.97 -7.83
CA TYR A 99 -5.94 -8.31 -8.41
C TYR A 99 -7.08 -9.17 -7.86
N ASN A 100 -7.39 -10.24 -8.58
CA ASN A 100 -8.32 -11.26 -8.11
C ASN A 100 -7.54 -12.47 -7.60
N TYR A 101 -7.92 -12.97 -6.44
CA TYR A 101 -7.37 -14.20 -5.87
C TYR A 101 -8.41 -14.87 -4.98
N ASN A 102 -8.51 -16.20 -5.03
CA ASN A 102 -9.41 -17.00 -4.19
C ASN A 102 -10.86 -16.47 -4.10
N ASN A 103 -11.45 -16.04 -5.22
CA ASN A 103 -12.80 -15.44 -5.29
C ASN A 103 -12.98 -14.07 -4.61
N HIS A 104 -11.89 -13.39 -4.24
CA HIS A 104 -11.91 -11.99 -3.79
C HIS A 104 -11.27 -11.08 -4.84
N THR A 105 -11.75 -9.84 -4.90
CA THR A 105 -11.01 -8.72 -5.48
C THR A 105 -10.26 -8.01 -4.37
N TYR A 106 -8.93 -7.99 -4.48
CA TYR A 106 -8.02 -7.33 -3.56
C TYR A 106 -7.74 -5.91 -4.04
N VAL A 107 -7.87 -4.94 -3.15
CA VAL A 107 -7.53 -3.53 -3.37
C VAL A 107 -6.39 -3.18 -2.44
N MET A 108 -5.17 -3.23 -2.97
CA MET A 108 -3.94 -2.95 -2.24
C MET A 108 -3.55 -1.48 -2.37
N TYR A 109 -3.13 -0.87 -1.28
CA TYR A 109 -2.63 0.50 -1.23
C TYR A 109 -1.23 0.53 -0.60
N THR A 110 -0.31 1.23 -1.26
CA THR A 110 1.04 1.52 -0.76
C THR A 110 1.21 3.04 -0.75
N PRO A 111 1.37 3.68 0.42
CA PRO A 111 1.64 5.10 0.50
C PRO A 111 3.00 5.47 -0.11
N ASN A 112 3.15 6.74 -0.48
CA ASN A 112 4.47 7.31 -0.73
C ASN A 112 5.27 7.34 0.58
N THR A 113 6.55 6.97 0.52
CA THR A 113 7.42 6.97 1.69
C THR A 113 7.44 8.33 2.38
N ALA A 114 7.37 8.32 3.71
CA ALA A 114 7.36 9.50 4.57
C ALA A 114 6.14 10.42 4.44
N TYR A 115 5.13 10.06 3.65
CA TYR A 115 3.85 10.74 3.71
C TYR A 115 3.12 10.42 5.02
N ALA A 116 2.52 11.44 5.63
CA ALA A 116 1.59 11.32 6.75
C ALA A 116 0.37 12.20 6.48
N GLY A 117 -0.83 11.66 6.70
CA GLY A 117 -2.08 12.35 6.41
C GLY A 117 -3.13 11.42 5.84
N GLN A 118 -4.24 11.99 5.37
CA GLN A 118 -5.27 11.23 4.67
C GLN A 118 -4.98 11.13 3.18
N ASP A 119 -5.35 10.02 2.56
CA ASP A 119 -5.35 9.85 1.11
C ASP A 119 -6.68 9.21 0.70
N HIS A 120 -7.18 9.56 -0.46
CA HIS A 120 -8.52 9.16 -0.92
C HIS A 120 -8.44 8.69 -2.37
N PHE A 121 -9.10 7.57 -2.64
CA PHE A 121 -9.22 7.05 -4.00
C PHE A 121 -10.51 6.27 -4.16
N SER A 122 -10.96 6.11 -5.40
CA SER A 122 -12.14 5.30 -5.70
C SER A 122 -11.80 4.18 -6.67
N VAL A 123 -12.44 3.04 -6.46
CA VAL A 123 -12.33 1.86 -7.31
C VAL A 123 -13.66 1.64 -8.02
N THR A 124 -13.63 1.59 -9.34
CA THR A 124 -14.72 1.08 -10.16
C THR A 124 -14.64 -0.44 -10.21
N LEU A 125 -15.72 -1.11 -9.83
CA LEU A 125 -15.84 -2.56 -9.75
C LEU A 125 -16.89 -3.06 -10.76
N ILE A 126 -16.50 -3.91 -11.70
CA ILE A 126 -17.35 -4.36 -12.81
C ILE A 126 -17.80 -5.79 -12.54
N ARG A 127 -19.11 -6.00 -12.39
CA ARG A 127 -19.69 -7.33 -12.09
C ARG A 127 -19.63 -8.29 -13.28
N GLY A 128 -19.76 -7.75 -14.49
CA GLY A 128 -19.76 -8.48 -15.76
C GLY A 128 -20.30 -7.61 -16.91
N PRO A 129 -20.30 -8.11 -18.15
CA PRO A 129 -20.83 -7.40 -19.31
C PRO A 129 -22.31 -7.00 -19.11
N GLY A 130 -22.64 -5.75 -19.39
CA GLY A 130 -24.02 -5.23 -19.27
C GLY A 130 -24.57 -5.11 -17.85
N GLN A 131 -23.80 -5.50 -16.82
CA GLN A 131 -24.20 -5.38 -15.42
C GLN A 131 -23.86 -4.00 -14.85
N PRO A 132 -24.60 -3.51 -13.85
CA PRO A 132 -24.24 -2.31 -13.12
C PRO A 132 -22.83 -2.39 -12.54
N ARG A 133 -22.16 -1.24 -12.49
CA ARG A 133 -20.85 -1.09 -11.85
C ARG A 133 -21.05 -0.67 -10.40
N ASP A 134 -20.24 -1.21 -9.52
CA ASP A 134 -20.12 -0.70 -8.16
C ASP A 134 -18.96 0.29 -8.06
N THR A 135 -19.01 1.18 -7.08
CA THR A 135 -17.89 2.05 -6.69
C THR A 135 -17.52 1.76 -5.25
N LEU A 136 -16.23 1.55 -4.99
CA LEU A 136 -15.68 1.48 -3.64
C LEU A 136 -14.83 2.73 -3.39
N ASP A 137 -15.28 3.59 -2.49
CA ASP A 137 -14.52 4.74 -2.02
C ASP A 137 -13.65 4.32 -0.83
N VAL A 138 -12.35 4.59 -0.91
CA VAL A 138 -11.37 4.19 0.10
C VAL A 138 -10.72 5.43 0.70
N THR A 139 -10.70 5.49 2.03
CA THR A 139 -9.98 6.53 2.78
C THR A 139 -8.85 5.88 3.57
N ALA A 140 -7.61 6.25 3.26
CA ALA A 140 -6.43 5.78 3.96
C ALA A 140 -5.95 6.84 4.95
N THR A 141 -5.67 6.43 6.18
CA THR A 141 -4.94 7.22 7.17
C THR A 141 -3.51 6.73 7.21
N VAL A 142 -2.58 7.56 6.75
CA VAL A 142 -1.17 7.20 6.61
C VAL A 142 -0.37 7.74 7.79
N ASP A 143 0.37 6.86 8.44
CA ASP A 143 1.34 7.18 9.47
C ASP A 143 2.77 7.16 8.91
N ALA A 144 3.59 8.13 9.31
CA ALA A 144 5.02 8.20 9.00
C ALA A 144 5.90 8.15 10.26
N THR A 145 5.35 7.68 11.37
CA THR A 145 6.11 7.55 12.62
C THR A 145 7.32 6.66 12.42
N GLY A 146 8.51 7.20 12.73
CA GLY A 146 9.78 6.49 12.62
C GLY A 146 10.40 6.45 11.22
N VAL A 147 9.80 7.11 10.22
CA VAL A 147 10.37 7.15 8.87
C VAL A 147 11.56 8.10 8.83
N VAL A 148 12.74 7.55 8.56
CA VAL A 148 13.96 8.33 8.32
C VAL A 148 14.11 8.55 6.81
N VAL A 149 13.85 9.78 6.35
CA VAL A 149 14.16 10.17 4.97
C VAL A 149 15.63 10.58 4.92
N PRO A 150 16.49 9.89 4.14
CA PRO A 150 17.85 10.37 3.94
C PRO A 150 17.79 11.74 3.27
N THR A 151 18.48 12.72 3.85
CA THR A 151 18.63 14.04 3.24
C THR A 151 19.29 13.86 1.88
N PRO A 152 18.69 14.35 0.78
CA PRO A 152 19.35 14.29 -0.52
C PRO A 152 20.69 15.02 -0.40
N MET A 153 21.79 14.34 -0.75
CA MET A 153 23.06 15.01 -0.90
C MET A 153 22.88 16.07 -1.98
N VAL A 154 22.88 17.34 -1.59
CA VAL A 154 22.98 18.45 -2.54
C VAL A 154 24.25 18.18 -3.33
N MET A 155 24.13 17.79 -4.60
CA MET A 155 25.26 17.83 -5.51
C MET A 155 25.82 19.25 -5.40
N ALA A 156 27.08 19.36 -4.96
CA ALA A 156 27.75 20.64 -4.90
C ALA A 156 27.48 21.39 -6.21
N PRO A 157 27.12 22.69 -6.16
CA PRO A 157 26.78 23.43 -7.36
C PRO A 157 27.90 23.25 -8.38
N THR A 158 27.54 22.76 -9.56
CA THR A 158 28.47 22.71 -10.70
C THR A 158 29.08 24.11 -10.83
N PRO A 159 30.42 24.25 -10.77
CA PRO A 159 31.05 25.55 -10.95
C PRO A 159 30.54 26.17 -12.24
N ALA A 160 30.08 27.42 -12.16
CA ALA A 160 29.60 28.16 -13.32
C ALA A 160 30.64 28.06 -14.46
N PRO A 161 30.22 27.81 -15.71
CA PRO A 161 31.16 27.80 -16.82
C PRO A 161 31.89 29.15 -16.85
N ALA A 162 33.23 29.09 -16.84
CA ALA A 162 34.08 30.26 -16.92
C ALA A 162 33.68 31.11 -18.14
N PRO A 163 33.64 32.46 -18.03
CA PRO A 163 33.22 33.31 -19.12
C PRO A 163 34.09 33.05 -20.36
N ALA A 164 33.43 32.76 -21.48
CA ALA A 164 34.06 32.61 -22.77
C ALA A 164 34.87 33.88 -23.09
N LYS A 165 36.18 33.73 -23.29
CA LYS A 165 37.01 34.81 -23.84
C LYS A 165 36.50 35.12 -25.24
N SER A 166 35.88 36.28 -25.38
CA SER A 166 35.57 36.89 -26.68
C SER A 166 36.89 37.09 -27.44
N THR A 167 37.12 36.28 -28.47
CA THR A 167 38.17 36.53 -29.45
C THR A 167 37.68 37.66 -30.35
N SER A 168 38.25 38.86 -30.17
CA SER A 168 37.96 39.99 -31.06
C SER A 168 38.44 39.63 -32.47
N ARG A 169 37.51 39.47 -33.40
CA ARG A 169 37.79 39.32 -34.83
C ARG A 169 38.33 40.66 -35.34
N ALA A 170 39.64 40.74 -35.58
CA ALA A 170 40.25 41.92 -36.20
C ALA A 170 39.67 42.10 -37.62
N ALA A 171 38.92 43.17 -37.82
CA ALA A 171 38.38 43.55 -39.11
C ALA A 171 39.48 44.16 -39.98
N THR A 172 39.96 43.41 -40.96
CA THR A 172 40.88 43.93 -41.99
C THR A 172 40.13 44.95 -42.86
N ARG A 173 40.39 46.24 -42.63
CA ARG A 173 39.87 47.35 -43.44
C ARG A 173 40.44 47.24 -44.87
N ARG A 174 39.58 46.95 -45.84
CA ARG A 174 39.86 47.23 -47.27
C ARG A 174 39.90 48.74 -47.47
N ARG A 175 41.05 49.28 -47.88
CA ARG A 175 41.21 50.68 -48.30
C ARG A 175 40.95 50.76 -49.80
N ALA A 176 39.84 51.37 -50.19
CA ALA A 176 39.57 51.77 -51.56
C ALA A 176 39.69 53.30 -51.67
N LYS A 177 40.52 53.80 -52.61
CA LYS A 177 40.51 55.16 -53.17
C LYS A 177 41.39 55.13 -54.45
N THR A 178 40.91 55.10 -55.71
CA THR A 178 40.39 56.18 -56.60
C THR A 178 41.29 57.45 -56.62
N THR A 179 41.78 58.06 -57.73
CA THR A 179 41.42 58.10 -59.18
C THR A 179 42.51 58.84 -60.03
N HIS A 180 42.62 58.53 -61.34
CA HIS A 180 42.92 59.36 -62.57
C HIS A 180 44.18 60.25 -62.73
N PRO A 181 44.54 60.72 -63.97
CA PRO A 181 44.09 60.37 -65.33
C PRO A 181 45.11 59.53 -66.14
#